data_AF-D3BM87-F1
#
_entry.id   AF-D3BM87-F1
#
_cell.length_a   1.000
_cell.length_b   1.000
_cell.length_c   1.000
_cell.angle_alpha   90.00
_cell.angle_beta   90.00
_cell.angle_gamma   90.00
#
_symmetry.space_group_name_H-M   'P 1'
#
loop_
_entity.id
_entity.type
_entity.pdbx_description
1 polymer ?
#
loop_
_entity_poly.entity_id
_entity_poly.type
_entity_poly.pdbx_seq_one_letter_code
_entity_poly.pdbx_strand_id
1 'polypeptide(L)'
;MAIGNSKSTIDDGADKAYLSIPDSEVVVPIAIDSFLRKKLKDQTLIDCEDSVKEFAKCTEDKFLSVIWECKEAQQKMKDCLQAHTTPERLMELKREWINQKKKILYEKKMRDEQLNK
;
A
#
# COMPACT_ATOMS: atom_id res chain seq x y z
N MET A 1 12.63 35.50 -14.13
CA MET A 1 12.76 34.18 -13.48
C MET A 1 12.44 34.35 -12.00
N ALA A 2 11.30 33.86 -11.56
CA ALA A 2 10.98 33.69 -10.15
C ALA A 2 10.14 32.42 -10.04
N ILE A 3 10.74 31.38 -9.47
CA ILE A 3 10.13 30.06 -9.28
C ILE A 3 9.26 30.20 -8.02
N GLY A 4 7.94 30.29 -8.22
CA GLY A 4 6.96 30.25 -7.13
C GLY A 4 6.89 28.85 -6.55
N ASN A 5 7.25 28.72 -5.27
CA ASN A 5 7.32 27.46 -4.55
C ASN A 5 5.89 27.02 -4.17
N SER A 6 5.39 25.95 -4.80
CA SER A 6 4.08 25.35 -4.49
C SER A 6 4.10 24.71 -3.10
N LYS A 7 3.66 25.46 -2.09
CA LYS A 7 3.42 24.94 -0.74
C LYS A 7 2.16 24.07 -0.79
N SER A 8 2.34 22.75 -0.87
CA SER A 8 1.25 21.78 -0.71
C SER A 8 0.70 21.89 0.71
N THR A 9 -0.50 22.44 0.85
CA THR A 9 -1.28 22.41 2.09
C THR A 9 -1.75 20.98 2.31
N ILE A 10 -0.99 20.21 3.07
CA ILE A 10 -1.47 18.98 3.70
C ILE A 10 -2.06 19.42 5.04
N ASP A 11 -3.37 19.23 5.18
CA ASP A 11 -4.17 19.54 6.37
C ASP A 11 -3.59 18.88 7.64
N ASP A 12 -2.82 19.63 8.45
CA ASP A 12 -2.11 19.22 9.67
C ASP A 12 -3.03 18.86 10.88
N GLY A 13 -4.34 18.77 10.67
CA GLY A 13 -5.34 18.54 11.71
C GLY A 13 -5.93 17.12 11.73
N ALA A 14 -6.15 16.53 10.55
CA ALA A 14 -6.79 15.22 10.42
C ALA A 14 -5.82 14.04 10.64
N ASP A 15 -4.52 14.28 10.45
CA ASP A 15 -3.44 13.30 10.57
C ASP A 15 -3.09 12.94 12.03
N LYS A 16 -3.37 13.83 12.99
CA LYS A 16 -3.13 13.59 14.42
C LYS A 16 -4.20 12.75 15.11
N ALA A 17 -5.43 12.73 14.59
CA ALA A 17 -6.54 11.95 15.17
C ALA A 17 -6.23 10.44 15.23
N TYR A 18 -5.36 9.97 14.34
CA TYR A 18 -4.88 8.60 14.29
C TYR A 18 -4.00 8.19 15.48
N LEU A 19 -3.34 9.15 16.13
CA LEU A 19 -2.44 8.88 17.26
C LEU A 19 -3.19 8.51 18.54
N SER A 20 -4.46 8.93 18.64
CA SER A 20 -5.35 8.64 19.77
C SER A 20 -6.15 7.35 19.61
N ILE A 21 -6.07 6.67 18.46
CA ILE A 21 -6.80 5.41 18.24
C ILE A 21 -6.05 4.28 18.96
N PRO A 22 -6.72 3.49 19.81
CA PRO A 22 -6.09 2.35 20.48
C PRO A 22 -5.59 1.33 19.45
N ASP A 23 -4.44 0.72 19.71
CA ASP A 23 -3.77 -0.23 18.79
C ASP A 23 -4.62 -1.49 18.46
N SER A 24 -5.76 -1.68 19.14
CA SER A 24 -6.77 -2.71 18.88
C SER A 24 -7.65 -2.43 17.65
N GLU A 25 -7.74 -1.17 17.18
CA GLU A 25 -8.50 -0.76 15.98
C GLU A 25 -7.54 -0.11 14.97
N VAL A 26 -6.95 -0.91 14.09
CA VAL A 26 -5.99 -0.40 13.07
C VAL A 26 -6.75 0.36 11.96
N VAL A 27 -7.08 1.62 12.21
CA VAL A 27 -7.91 2.47 11.33
C VAL A 27 -7.10 3.61 10.72
N VAL A 28 -6.60 3.43 9.50
CA VAL A 28 -5.78 4.44 8.81
C VAL A 28 -6.65 5.40 7.98
N PRO A 29 -6.22 6.65 7.71
CA PRO A 29 -6.94 7.54 6.79
C PRO A 29 -7.13 6.90 5.41
N ILE A 30 -8.25 7.18 4.73
CA ILE A 30 -8.65 6.53 3.46
C ILE A 30 -7.55 6.64 2.38
N ALA A 31 -6.91 7.80 2.27
CA ALA A 31 -5.80 8.02 1.34
C ALA A 31 -4.62 7.08 1.61
N ILE A 32 -4.33 6.84 2.89
CA ILE A 32 -3.27 5.94 3.33
C ILE A 32 -3.68 4.48 3.13
N ASP A 33 -4.94 4.12 3.41
CA ASP A 33 -5.47 2.77 3.17
C ASP A 33 -5.33 2.39 1.69
N SER A 34 -5.75 3.30 0.80
CA SER A 34 -5.64 3.11 -0.64
C SER A 34 -4.18 2.99 -1.09
N PHE A 35 -3.30 3.83 -0.57
CA PHE A 35 -1.86 3.73 -0.83
C PHE A 35 -1.26 2.40 -0.37
N LEU A 36 -1.59 1.94 0.83
CA LEU A 36 -1.10 0.66 1.36
C LEU A 36 -1.64 -0.53 0.58
N ARG A 37 -2.90 -0.49 0.14
CA ARG A 37 -3.46 -1.51 -0.77
C ARG A 37 -2.76 -1.52 -2.12
N LYS A 38 -2.43 -0.35 -2.66
CA LYS A 38 -1.66 -0.26 -3.91
C LYS A 38 -0.27 -0.85 -3.72
N LYS A 39 0.43 -0.46 -2.64
CA LYS A 39 1.75 -1.01 -2.30
C LYS A 39 1.71 -2.54 -2.16
N LEU A 40 0.71 -3.07 -1.47
CA LEU A 40 0.52 -4.52 -1.34
C LEU A 40 0.34 -5.18 -2.70
N LYS A 41 -0.51 -4.63 -3.56
CA LYS A 41 -0.70 -5.14 -4.94
C LYS A 41 0.59 -5.13 -5.74
N ASP A 42 1.34 -4.04 -5.70
CA ASP A 42 2.59 -3.90 -6.46
C ASP A 42 3.63 -4.93 -6.00
N GLN A 43 3.73 -5.19 -4.68
CA GLN A 43 4.59 -6.25 -4.15
C GLN A 43 4.12 -7.64 -4.57
N THR A 44 2.83 -7.92 -4.43
CA THR A 44 2.24 -9.20 -4.84
C THR A 44 2.42 -9.48 -6.34
N LEU A 45 2.38 -8.45 -7.18
CA LEU A 45 2.63 -8.60 -8.62
C LEU A 45 4.06 -8.99 -8.94
N ILE A 46 5.03 -8.53 -8.14
CA ILE A 46 6.43 -8.93 -8.26
C ILE A 46 6.60 -10.38 -7.79
N ASP A 47 6.00 -10.73 -6.65
CA ASP A 47 6.06 -12.10 -6.12
C ASP A 47 5.43 -13.13 -7.08
N CYS A 48 4.34 -12.74 -7.76
CA CYS A 48 3.60 -13.59 -8.69
C CYS A 48 3.98 -13.37 -10.17
N GLU A 49 5.12 -12.75 -10.45
CA GLU A 49 5.52 -12.34 -11.81
C GLU A 49 5.49 -13.50 -12.82
N ASP A 50 5.92 -14.69 -12.41
CA ASP A 50 5.94 -15.87 -13.29
C ASP A 50 4.54 -16.30 -13.74
N SER A 51 3.58 -16.30 -12.82
CA SER A 51 2.18 -16.65 -13.14
C SER A 51 1.52 -15.57 -14.00
N VAL A 52 1.86 -14.31 -13.77
CA VAL A 52 1.40 -13.18 -14.59
C VAL A 52 1.96 -13.27 -16.02
N LYS A 53 3.24 -13.62 -16.17
CA LYS A 53 3.88 -13.83 -17.48
C LYS A 53 3.26 -14.99 -18.24
N GLU A 54 2.97 -16.11 -17.57
CA GLU A 54 2.32 -17.27 -18.20
C GLU A 54 0.92 -16.92 -18.72
N PHE A 55 0.15 -16.16 -17.93
CA PHE A 55 -1.14 -15.65 -18.37
C PHE A 55 -1.00 -14.66 -19.53
N ALA A 56 -0.08 -13.69 -19.43
CA ALA A 56 0.17 -12.70 -20.48
C ALA A 56 0.48 -13.36 -21.83
N LYS A 57 1.40 -14.34 -21.83
CA LYS A 57 1.75 -15.12 -23.02
C LYS A 57 0.54 -15.83 -23.64
N CYS A 58 -0.34 -16.40 -22.81
CA CYS A 58 -1.54 -17.06 -23.31
C CYS A 58 -2.53 -16.07 -23.96
N THR A 59 -2.57 -14.82 -23.45
CA THR A 59 -3.47 -13.78 -23.96
C THR A 59 -2.95 -13.03 -25.19
N GLU A 60 -1.65 -13.08 -25.50
CA GLU A 60 -1.06 -12.33 -26.62
C GLU A 60 -1.72 -12.67 -27.96
N ASP A 61 -2.05 -13.94 -28.19
CA ASP A 61 -2.58 -14.42 -29.46
C ASP A 61 -4.12 -14.51 -29.50
N LYS A 62 -4.81 -14.15 -28.40
CA LYS A 62 -6.24 -14.44 -28.22
C LYS A 62 -7.01 -13.19 -27.81
N PHE A 63 -8.01 -12.82 -28.60
CA PHE A 63 -8.87 -11.66 -28.33
C PHE A 63 -10.20 -12.05 -27.68
N LEU A 64 -10.87 -13.08 -28.20
CA LEU A 64 -12.23 -13.47 -27.75
C LEU A 64 -12.25 -14.80 -26.98
N SER A 65 -11.27 -15.69 -27.21
CA SER A 65 -11.25 -17.04 -26.62
C SER A 65 -10.42 -17.16 -25.32
N VAL A 66 -9.91 -16.05 -24.79
CA VAL A 66 -9.03 -16.01 -23.59
C VAL A 66 -9.64 -16.70 -22.37
N ILE A 67 -10.93 -16.47 -22.10
CA ILE A 67 -11.61 -16.94 -20.88
C ILE A 67 -11.64 -18.48 -20.82
N TRP A 68 -11.69 -19.14 -21.97
CA TRP A 68 -11.78 -20.61 -22.06
C TRP A 68 -10.39 -21.22 -22.19
N GLU A 69 -9.58 -20.70 -23.11
CA GLU A 69 -8.29 -21.30 -23.46
C GLU A 69 -7.18 -20.96 -22.47
N CYS A 70 -7.25 -19.83 -21.79
CA CYS A 70 -6.26 -19.41 -20.79
C CYS A 70 -6.75 -19.60 -19.35
N LYS A 71 -7.82 -20.39 -19.16
CA LYS A 71 -8.43 -20.61 -17.85
C LYS A 71 -7.43 -21.16 -16.83
N GLU A 72 -6.57 -22.10 -17.21
CA GLU A 72 -5.54 -22.65 -16.31
C GLU A 72 -4.52 -21.59 -15.88
N ALA A 73 -3.94 -20.86 -16.83
CA ALA A 73 -3.00 -19.78 -16.52
C ALA A 73 -3.65 -18.68 -15.67
N GLN A 74 -4.93 -18.38 -15.93
CA GLN A 74 -5.71 -17.44 -15.13
C GLN A 74 -5.93 -17.94 -13.69
N GLN A 75 -6.23 -19.23 -13.48
CA GLN A 75 -6.36 -19.78 -12.12
C GLN A 75 -5.04 -19.74 -11.38
N LYS A 76 -3.92 -20.16 -11.99
CA LYS A 76 -2.60 -20.10 -11.34
C LYS A 76 -2.25 -18.67 -10.90
N MET A 77 -2.44 -17.69 -11.79
CA MET A 77 -2.24 -16.29 -11.45
C MET A 77 -3.14 -15.86 -10.30
N LYS A 78 -4.44 -16.18 -10.36
CA LYS A 78 -5.40 -15.82 -9.33
C LYS A 78 -5.03 -16.44 -7.97
N ASP A 79 -4.67 -17.72 -7.95
CA ASP A 79 -4.31 -18.45 -6.73
C ASP A 79 -3.09 -17.81 -6.06
N CYS A 80 -2.08 -17.44 -6.86
CA CYS A 80 -0.91 -16.71 -6.36
C CYS A 80 -1.31 -15.33 -5.78
N LEU A 81 -2.08 -14.54 -6.52
CA LEU A 81 -2.51 -13.21 -6.06
C LEU A 81 -3.34 -13.28 -4.77
N GLN A 82 -4.20 -14.30 -4.65
CA GLN A 82 -5.04 -14.51 -3.47
C GLN A 82 -4.23 -14.96 -2.25
N ALA A 83 -3.20 -15.79 -2.44
CA ALA A 83 -2.32 -16.22 -1.36
C ALA A 83 -1.55 -15.05 -0.72
N HIS A 84 -1.22 -14.01 -1.50
CA HIS A 84 -0.46 -12.85 -1.03
C HIS A 84 -1.34 -11.65 -0.62
N THR A 85 -2.57 -11.55 -1.14
CA THR A 85 -3.51 -10.44 -0.85
C THR A 85 -4.46 -10.80 0.29
N THR A 86 -3.93 -11.18 1.44
CA THR A 86 -4.76 -11.53 2.60
C THR A 86 -5.08 -10.29 3.46
N PRO A 87 -6.23 -10.25 4.15
CA PRO A 87 -6.57 -9.14 5.04
C PRO A 87 -5.55 -8.98 6.16
N GLU A 88 -4.92 -10.07 6.62
CA GLU A 88 -3.88 -10.07 7.64
C GLU A 88 -2.63 -9.32 7.17
N ARG A 89 -2.18 -9.55 5.92
CA ARG A 89 -1.02 -8.83 5.36
C ARG A 89 -1.29 -7.34 5.22
N LEU A 90 -2.51 -6.97 4.85
CA LEU A 90 -2.90 -5.56 4.82
C LEU A 90 -2.93 -4.94 6.22
N MET A 91 -3.40 -5.68 7.24
CA MET A 91 -3.38 -5.20 8.63
C MET A 91 -1.96 -5.00 9.16
N GLU A 92 -1.04 -5.89 8.81
CA GLU A 92 0.37 -5.76 9.19
C GLU A 92 0.99 -4.49 8.58
N LEU A 93 0.79 -4.27 7.28
CA LEU A 93 1.28 -3.06 6.60
C LEU A 93 0.74 -1.76 7.24
N LYS A 94 -0.51 -1.78 7.68
CA LYS A 94 -1.10 -0.64 8.41
C LYS A 94 -0.44 -0.47 9.76
N ARG A 95 -0.19 -1.55 10.51
CA ARG A 95 0.48 -1.52 11.81
C ARG A 95 1.91 -0.99 11.69
N GLU A 96 2.66 -1.45 10.70
CA GLU A 96 4.01 -0.95 10.40
C GLU A 96 3.98 0.56 10.10
N TRP A 97 3.01 1.01 9.30
CA TRP A 97 2.84 2.44 9.00
C TRP A 97 2.54 3.26 10.26
N ILE A 98 1.67 2.79 11.17
CA ILE A 98 1.43 3.40 12.49
C ILE A 98 2.75 3.59 13.22
N ASN A 99 3.48 2.49 13.38
CA ASN A 99 4.65 2.45 14.23
C ASN A 99 5.75 3.35 13.69
N GLN A 100 5.94 3.36 12.37
CA GLN A 100 6.87 4.28 11.71
C GLN A 100 6.47 5.75 11.94
N LYS A 101 5.18 6.08 11.82
CA LYS A 101 4.70 7.45 12.06
C LYS A 101 4.85 7.87 13.52
N LYS A 102 4.50 7.01 14.47
CA LYS A 102 4.70 7.24 15.91
C LYS A 102 6.17 7.53 16.22
N LYS A 103 7.10 6.75 15.66
CA LYS A 103 8.55 6.95 15.82
C LYS A 103 9.01 8.30 15.29
N ILE A 104 8.64 8.66 14.06
CA ILE A 104 9.01 9.95 13.45
C ILE A 104 8.50 11.13 14.29
N LEU A 105 7.28 11.04 14.80
CA LEU A 105 6.69 12.08 15.64
C LEU A 105 7.40 12.21 16.99
N TYR A 106 7.77 11.09 17.61
CA TYR A 106 8.58 11.09 18.82
C TYR A 106 9.93 11.76 18.60
N GLU A 107 10.64 11.39 17.53
CA GLU A 107 11.93 11.98 17.17
C GLU A 107 11.83 13.48 16.88
N LYS A 108 10.75 13.91 16.22
CA LYS A 108 10.48 15.33 15.98
C LYS A 108 10.24 16.10 17.28
N LYS A 109 9.43 15.57 18.19
CA LYS A 109 9.20 16.20 19.51
C LYS A 109 10.50 16.33 20.29
N MET A 110 11.31 15.27 20.34
CA MET A 110 12.62 15.30 21.00
C MET A 110 13.55 16.36 20.38
N ARG A 111 13.53 16.50 19.04
CA ARG A 111 14.30 17.53 18.33
C ARG A 111 13.82 18.93 18.68
N ASP A 112 12.51 19.16 18.68
CA ASP A 112 11.92 20.47 18.96
C ASP A 112 12.18 20.88 20.44
N GLU A 113 12.12 19.94 21.37
CA GLU A 113 12.50 20.14 22.78
C GLU A 113 14.00 20.49 22.94
N GLN A 114 14.88 19.87 22.14
CA GLN A 114 16.31 20.20 22.13
C GLN A 114 16.60 21.58 21.54
N LEU A 115 15.81 22.02 20.55
CA LEU A 115 15.98 23.33 19.91
C LEU A 115 15.47 24.49 20.77
N ASN A 116 14.53 24.22 21.69
CA ASN A 116 13.92 25.21 22.57
C ASN A 116 14.62 25.33 23.94
N LYS A 117 15.79 24.70 24.11
CA LYS A 117 16.61 24.73 25.33
C LYS A 117 17.94 25.43 25.06
#